data_AF-A0A9X2YEI8-F1
#
_entry.id   AF-A0A9X2YEI8-F1
#
_cell.length_a   1.000
_cell.length_b   1.000
_cell.length_c   1.000
_cell.angle_alpha   90.00
_cell.angle_beta   90.00
_cell.angle_gamma   90.00
#
_symmetry.space_group_name_H-M   'P 1'
#
loop_
_entity.id
_entity.type
_entity.pdbx_description
1 polymer ?
#
loop_
_entity_poly.entity_id
_entity_poly.type
_entity_poly.pdbx_seq_one_letter_code
_entity_poly.pdbx_strand_id
1 'polypeptide(L)'
;MSIIAAALLVLLVAAELSIGSDDRHDRSYHAGYVAASHGSWVRDAMATRGMTSSTLCESVADRTLTGDEAVGIVRGDFIDGCTRAVAEAME
;
A
#
# COMPACT_ATOMS: atom_id res chain seq x y z
N MET A 1 4.32 31.85 33.46
CA MET A 1 5.44 31.01 32.98
C MET A 1 5.70 29.94 34.00
N SER A 2 5.52 28.67 33.65
CA SER A 2 6.49 27.63 34.03
C SER A 2 6.14 26.29 33.39
N ILE A 3 6.67 26.15 32.17
CA ILE A 3 7.36 24.98 31.59
C ILE A 3 6.62 23.65 31.39
N ILE A 4 5.55 23.34 32.12
CA ILE A 4 4.95 22.00 32.09
C ILE A 4 4.08 21.79 30.83
N ALA A 5 3.40 22.85 30.36
CA ALA A 5 2.54 22.75 29.19
C ALA A 5 3.32 22.64 27.86
N ALA A 6 4.56 23.17 27.81
CA ALA A 6 5.38 23.12 26.60
C ALA A 6 6.08 21.76 26.42
N ALA A 7 6.45 21.09 27.52
CA ALA A 7 7.08 19.76 27.45
C ALA A 7 6.11 18.67 26.99
N LEU A 8 4.83 18.77 27.34
CA LEU A 8 3.79 17.81 26.93
C LEU A 8 3.43 17.91 25.44
N LEU A 9 3.50 19.12 24.85
CA LEU A 9 3.26 19.32 23.42
C LEU A 9 4.40 18.78 22.54
N VAL A 10 5.65 18.79 23.04
CA VAL A 10 6.79 18.22 22.30
C VAL A 10 6.75 16.68 22.33
N LEU A 11 6.22 16.06 23.39
CA LEU A 11 6.07 14.60 23.49
C LEU A 11 4.91 14.04 22.64
N LEU A 12 3.82 14.79 22.47
CA LEU A 12 2.73 14.38 21.57
C LEU A 12 3.13 14.44 20.09
N VAL A 13 3.95 15.43 19.69
CA VAL A 13 4.47 15.51 18.32
C VAL A 13 5.49 14.39 18.03
N ALA A 14 6.23 13.92 19.05
CA ALA A 14 7.14 12.78 18.91
C ALA A 14 6.41 11.42 18.85
N ALA A 15 5.24 11.29 19.49
CA ALA A 15 4.42 10.07 19.42
C ALA A 15 3.70 9.92 18.06
N GLU A 16 3.25 11.03 17.47
CA GLU A 16 2.63 11.04 16.12
C GLU A 16 3.63 10.68 15.00
N LEU A 17 4.93 10.90 15.22
CA LEU A 17 5.98 10.50 14.28
C LEU A 17 6.29 9.00 14.30
N SER A 18 5.77 8.26 15.29
CA SER A 18 6.01 6.81 15.46
C SER A 18 4.79 5.95 15.07
N ILE A 19 3.60 6.53 14.97
CA ILE A 19 2.34 5.84 14.64
C ILE A 19 2.08 5.84 13.12
N GLY A 20 2.70 6.76 12.37
CA GLY A 20 2.40 6.98 10.96
C GLY A 20 2.98 5.97 9.97
N SER A 21 3.89 5.08 10.38
CA SER A 21 4.57 4.15 9.48
C SER A 21 3.88 2.79 9.38
N ASP A 22 3.52 2.14 10.49
CA ASP A 22 2.86 0.83 10.47
C ASP A 22 1.45 0.90 9.87
N ASP A 23 0.62 1.87 10.30
CA ASP A 23 -0.73 2.07 9.74
C ASP A 23 -0.72 2.46 8.26
N ARG A 24 0.39 3.05 7.78
CA ARG A 24 0.54 3.42 6.37
C ARG A 24 1.01 2.22 5.55
N HIS A 25 1.90 1.41 6.10
CA HIS A 25 2.35 0.16 5.50
C HIS A 25 1.17 -0.79 5.33
N ASP A 26 0.39 -0.99 6.39
CA ASP A 26 -0.80 -1.86 6.38
C ASP A 26 -1.86 -1.37 5.40
N ARG A 27 -2.13 -0.05 5.35
CA ARG A 27 -3.10 0.50 4.38
C ARG A 27 -2.64 0.38 2.94
N SER A 28 -1.37 0.66 2.67
CA SER A 28 -0.82 0.59 1.32
C SER A 28 -0.79 -0.85 0.82
N TYR A 29 -0.35 -1.77 1.67
CA TYR A 29 -0.40 -3.20 1.44
C TYR A 29 -1.81 -3.69 1.18
N HIS A 30 -2.76 -3.35 2.05
CA HIS A 30 -4.15 -3.76 1.90
C HIS A 30 -4.78 -3.22 0.61
N ALA A 31 -4.51 -1.97 0.24
CA ALA A 31 -4.99 -1.38 -1.01
C ALA A 31 -4.46 -2.16 -2.23
N GLY A 32 -3.18 -2.52 -2.22
CA GLY A 32 -2.57 -3.36 -3.25
C GLY A 32 -3.20 -4.75 -3.32
N TYR A 33 -3.39 -5.38 -2.17
CA TYR A 33 -4.01 -6.70 -2.06
C TYR A 33 -5.44 -6.70 -2.60
N VAL A 34 -6.27 -5.73 -2.21
CA VAL A 34 -7.65 -5.60 -2.69
C VAL A 34 -7.69 -5.39 -4.20
N ALA A 35 -6.77 -4.59 -4.76
CA ALA A 35 -6.70 -4.34 -6.20
C ALA A 35 -6.55 -5.64 -7.01
N ALA A 36 -5.81 -6.63 -6.49
CA ALA A 36 -5.58 -7.94 -7.13
C ALA A 36 -6.31 -9.13 -6.50
N SER A 37 -7.19 -8.91 -5.53
CA SER A 37 -7.94 -9.98 -4.85
C SER A 37 -8.97 -10.70 -5.75
N HIS A 38 -9.37 -10.07 -6.85
CA HIS A 38 -10.34 -10.64 -7.79
C HIS A 38 -9.65 -11.63 -8.75
N GLY A 39 -9.49 -12.89 -8.31
CA GLY A 39 -8.67 -13.89 -9.00
C GLY A 39 -9.02 -14.18 -10.46
N SER A 40 -10.24 -13.91 -10.95
CA SER A 40 -10.60 -14.15 -12.36
C SER A 40 -9.86 -13.23 -13.34
N TRP A 41 -9.78 -11.93 -13.06
CA TRP A 41 -9.07 -11.00 -13.94
C TRP A 41 -7.55 -11.15 -13.79
N VAL A 42 -7.07 -11.47 -12.59
CA VAL A 42 -5.64 -11.76 -12.37
C VAL A 42 -5.20 -12.95 -13.21
N ARG A 43 -5.97 -14.05 -13.21
CA ARG A 43 -5.65 -15.22 -14.03
C ARG A 43 -5.66 -14.90 -15.52
N ASP A 44 -6.62 -14.10 -15.98
CA ASP A 44 -6.67 -13.64 -17.38
C ASP A 44 -5.45 -12.78 -17.75
N ALA A 45 -5.10 -11.82 -16.88
CA ALA A 45 -3.92 -10.98 -17.08
C ALA A 45 -2.63 -11.80 -17.09
N MET A 46 -2.48 -12.74 -16.13
CA MET A 46 -1.33 -13.63 -16.01
C MET A 46 -1.23 -14.66 -17.15
N ALA A 47 -2.32 -14.95 -17.86
CA ALA A 47 -2.30 -15.79 -19.07
C ALA A 47 -1.66 -15.08 -20.28
N THR A 48 -1.48 -13.75 -20.22
CA THR A 48 -0.77 -13.01 -21.26
C THR A 48 0.70 -13.42 -21.30
N ARG A 49 1.20 -13.78 -22.49
CA ARG A 49 2.58 -14.25 -22.66
C ARG A 49 3.59 -13.19 -22.19
N GLY A 50 4.46 -13.58 -21.27
CA GLY A 50 5.50 -12.70 -20.72
C GLY A 50 5.00 -11.81 -19.57
N MET A 51 3.74 -11.92 -19.16
CA MET A 51 3.25 -11.26 -17.95
C MET A 51 3.90 -11.88 -16.71
N THR A 52 4.34 -11.02 -15.79
CA THR A 52 4.80 -11.41 -14.46
C THR A 52 3.95 -10.70 -13.41
N SER A 53 3.89 -11.23 -12.19
CA SER A 53 3.18 -10.59 -11.08
C SER A 53 3.70 -9.16 -10.83
N SER A 54 5.02 -8.96 -10.92
CA SER A 54 5.64 -7.65 -10.81
C SER A 54 5.17 -6.69 -11.91
N THR A 55 5.23 -7.08 -13.18
CA THR A 55 4.77 -6.23 -14.29
C THR A 55 3.28 -5.90 -14.19
N LEU A 56 2.47 -6.87 -13.76
CA LEU A 56 1.05 -6.69 -13.53
C LEU A 56 0.80 -5.66 -12.42
N CYS A 57 1.42 -5.85 -11.26
CA CYS A 57 1.23 -5.00 -10.09
C CYS A 57 1.80 -3.60 -10.28
N GLU A 58 2.89 -3.43 -11.04
CA GLU A 58 3.38 -2.11 -11.46
C GLU A 58 2.35 -1.39 -12.33
N SER A 59 1.74 -2.10 -13.29
CA SER A 59 0.69 -1.51 -14.14
C SER A 59 -0.58 -1.16 -13.34
N VAL A 60 -0.93 -1.96 -12.34
CA VAL A 60 -2.04 -1.66 -11.43
C VAL A 60 -1.71 -0.43 -10.59
N ALA A 61 -0.52 -0.38 -10.00
CA ALA A 61 -0.06 0.75 -9.21
C ALA A 61 -0.06 2.04 -10.04
N ASP A 62 0.44 2.01 -11.28
CA ASP A 62 0.44 3.17 -12.18
C ASP A 62 -0.99 3.66 -12.49
N ARG A 63 -1.99 2.78 -12.55
CA ARG A 63 -3.38 3.19 -12.78
C ARG A 63 -4.04 3.71 -11.51
N THR A 64 -3.79 3.07 -10.38
CA THR A 64 -4.45 3.37 -9.10
C THR A 64 -3.86 4.59 -8.41
N LEU A 65 -2.55 4.83 -8.56
CA LEU A 65 -1.83 5.88 -7.82
C LEU A 65 -1.77 7.24 -8.54
N THR A 66 -2.57 7.46 -9.59
CA THR A 66 -2.53 8.70 -10.39
C THR A 66 -3.51 9.78 -9.95
N GLY A 67 -4.42 9.49 -9.02
CA GLY A 67 -5.41 10.43 -8.49
C GLY A 67 -5.06 11.00 -7.12
N ASP A 68 -5.75 12.07 -6.72
CA ASP A 68 -5.68 12.65 -5.37
C ASP A 68 -6.02 11.64 -4.25
N GLU A 69 -6.72 10.56 -4.58
CA GLU A 69 -7.04 9.44 -3.67
C GLU A 69 -5.81 8.59 -3.29
N ALA A 70 -4.68 8.74 -4.00
CA ALA A 70 -3.43 8.04 -3.71
C ALA A 70 -2.62 8.66 -2.56
N VAL A 71 -3.08 9.79 -1.99
CA VAL A 71 -2.37 10.49 -0.92
C VAL A 71 -2.20 9.57 0.29
N GLY A 72 -0.94 9.28 0.63
CA GLY A 72 -0.58 8.42 1.76
C GLY A 72 -0.39 6.95 1.39
N ILE A 73 -0.59 6.55 0.13
CA ILE A 73 -0.24 5.20 -0.33
C ILE A 73 1.24 5.14 -0.74
N VAL A 74 1.95 4.16 -0.19
CA VAL A 74 3.34 3.87 -0.55
C VAL A 74 3.34 2.81 -1.65
N ARG A 75 3.96 3.15 -2.80
CA ARG A 75 3.97 2.28 -3.99
C ARG A 75 4.58 0.89 -3.71
N GLY A 76 5.67 0.82 -2.95
CA GLY A 76 6.33 -0.46 -2.63
C GLY A 76 5.37 -1.42 -1.92
N ASP A 77 4.82 -0.96 -0.80
CA ASP A 77 3.87 -1.71 0.02
C ASP A 77 2.62 -2.13 -0.77
N PHE A 78 2.11 -1.23 -1.63
CA PHE A 78 1.03 -1.55 -2.57
C PHE A 78 1.40 -2.69 -3.53
N ILE A 79 2.59 -2.64 -4.12
CA ILE A 79 3.06 -3.70 -5.03
C ILE A 79 3.22 -5.03 -4.26
N ASP A 80 3.69 -4.99 -3.02
CA ASP A 80 3.84 -6.18 -2.17
C ASP A 80 2.48 -6.83 -1.88
N GLY A 81 1.48 -6.02 -1.51
CA GLY A 81 0.11 -6.48 -1.30
C GLY A 81 -0.53 -7.05 -2.56
N CYS A 82 -0.37 -6.36 -3.69
CA CYS A 82 -0.83 -6.84 -4.99
C CYS A 82 -0.16 -8.16 -5.36
N THR A 83 1.14 -8.27 -5.18
CA THR A 83 1.90 -9.50 -5.50
C THR A 83 1.44 -10.68 -4.65
N ARG A 84 1.13 -10.45 -3.36
CA ARG A 84 0.52 -11.48 -2.50
C ARG A 84 -0.82 -11.96 -3.07
N ALA A 85 -1.73 -11.05 -3.39
CA ALA A 85 -3.03 -11.41 -3.94
C ALA A 85 -2.92 -12.16 -5.28
N VAL A 86 -1.96 -11.77 -6.13
CA VAL A 86 -1.66 -12.49 -7.38
C VAL A 86 -1.18 -13.91 -7.10
N ALA A 87 -0.29 -14.10 -6.12
CA ALA A 87 0.15 -15.44 -5.74
C ALA A 87 -1.02 -16.31 -5.29
N GLU A 88 -1.88 -15.81 -4.40
CA GLU A 88 -3.07 -16.52 -3.90
C GLU A 88 -4.09 -16.84 -5.01
N ALA A 89 -4.22 -15.98 -6.02
CA ALA A 89 -5.11 -16.22 -7.16
C ALA A 89 -4.59 -17.30 -8.13
N MET A 90 -3.30 -17.63 -8.06
CA MET A 90 -2.60 -18.57 -8.93
C MET A 90 -2.29 -19.91 -8.26
N GLU A 91 -2.46 -20.01 -6.95
CA GLU A 91 -2.51 -21.28 -6.19
C GLU A 91 -3.80 -22.06 -6.48
#